data_AF-A0A2R6JKF1-F1
#
_entry.id   AF-A0A2R6JKF1-F1
#
_cell.length_a   1.000
_cell.length_b   1.000
_cell.length_c   1.000
_cell.angle_alpha   90.00
_cell.angle_beta   90.00
_cell.angle_gamma   90.00
#
_symmetry.space_group_name_H-M   'P 1'
#
loop_
_entity.id
_entity.type
_entity.pdbx_description
1 polymer ?
#
loop_
_entity_poly.entity_id
_entity_poly.type
_entity_poly.pdbx_seq_one_letter_code
_entity_poly.pdbx_strand_id
1 'polypeptide(L)'
;MDERTREYLTGRFRDHYRRNRPSPPPGAADREWGFIPWTEGPGTTMVRHRSLLDLGDLGEFLQDRSPRHVYFSAGRYENPGARTMDEKGWQGSDLVFDLDADHLPSVDPETARYGDMLAACKDALSRLLDLLASDFGFRDMEVVFSGGRGYHVHVRDDGVGELGREQRREVVDYVRGNVGFEDLVETETVAGVGRETPAEKRTLRTDGGWSARAHRRIVDEARRLRDRDRDSALRELRERDGIGEKKAERLYRNVRDGADRIREGNIDLSPEFVEFARRLTEETLRTESAPIDEPVTTDTRRLIRLPGSLHGGSGLAVRRIPRDDLDGFDPLVDAVPDTFVGQEIRVEVTETPATAPGDATELQLRGNSFTIEEGTQLVPEYLGVFLMARGRARKAPE
;
A
#
# COMPACT_ATOMS: atom_id res chain seq x y z
N MET A 1 13.29 12.27 -22.59
CA MET A 1 12.04 12.78 -23.21
C MET A 1 12.43 13.83 -24.22
N ASP A 2 11.89 13.79 -25.43
CA ASP A 2 12.16 14.81 -26.45
C ASP A 2 11.50 16.16 -26.09
N GLU A 3 11.98 17.22 -26.73
CA GLU A 3 11.56 18.60 -26.45
C GLU A 3 10.05 18.80 -26.63
N ARG A 4 9.48 18.31 -27.74
CA ARG A 4 8.05 18.50 -28.05
C ARG A 4 7.15 17.81 -27.04
N THR A 5 7.46 16.55 -26.69
CA THR A 5 6.72 15.82 -25.65
C THR A 5 6.79 16.55 -24.32
N ARG A 6 7.97 17.03 -23.95
CA ARG A 6 8.21 17.76 -22.70
C ARG A 6 7.41 19.07 -22.65
N GLU A 7 7.44 19.87 -23.71
CA GLU A 7 6.69 21.12 -23.81
C GLU A 7 5.19 20.88 -23.73
N TYR A 8 4.70 19.86 -24.44
CA TYR A 8 3.30 19.46 -24.40
C TYR A 8 2.87 19.11 -22.97
N LEU A 9 3.56 18.17 -22.31
CA LEU A 9 3.24 17.76 -20.95
C LEU A 9 3.34 18.92 -19.96
N THR A 10 4.35 19.78 -20.09
CA THR A 10 4.51 20.97 -19.25
C THR A 10 3.31 21.91 -19.41
N GLY A 11 2.88 22.18 -20.64
CA GLY A 11 1.71 23.02 -20.92
C GLY A 11 0.41 22.43 -20.37
N ARG A 12 0.22 21.11 -20.50
CA ARG A 12 -0.99 20.45 -19.99
C ARG A 12 -1.01 20.35 -18.46
N PHE A 13 0.15 20.18 -17.82
CA PHE A 13 0.26 20.29 -16.37
C PHE A 13 -0.04 21.71 -15.89
N ARG A 14 0.44 22.74 -16.60
CA ARG A 14 0.09 24.14 -16.33
C ARG A 14 -1.43 24.36 -16.37
N ASP A 15 -2.09 23.86 -17.42
CA ASP A 15 -3.53 24.02 -17.59
C ASP A 15 -4.32 23.27 -16.51
N HIS A 16 -3.80 22.13 -16.04
CA HIS A 16 -4.38 21.45 -14.89
C HIS A 16 -4.32 22.31 -13.63
N TYR A 17 -3.15 22.89 -13.32
CA TYR A 17 -2.96 23.72 -12.13
C TYR A 17 -3.68 25.08 -12.21
N ARG A 18 -3.97 25.59 -13.40
CA ARG A 18 -4.86 26.76 -13.58
C ARG A 18 -6.28 26.48 -13.10
N ARG A 19 -6.77 25.25 -13.29
CA ARG A 19 -8.15 24.84 -12.98
C ARG A 19 -8.28 24.20 -11.61
N ASN A 20 -7.21 23.57 -11.13
CA ASN A 20 -7.18 22.79 -9.89
C ASN A 20 -6.09 23.32 -8.98
N ARG A 21 -6.47 23.85 -7.82
CA ARG A 21 -5.55 24.34 -6.78
C ARG A 21 -5.47 23.31 -5.66
N PRO A 22 -4.37 22.55 -5.53
CA PRO A 22 -4.23 21.55 -4.47
C PRO A 22 -4.25 22.20 -3.09
N SER A 23 -4.97 21.59 -2.15
CA SER A 23 -4.91 22.03 -0.75
C SER A 23 -3.59 21.55 -0.10
N PRO A 24 -2.90 22.44 0.64
CA PRO A 24 -1.64 22.09 1.29
C PRO A 24 -1.84 21.02 2.39
N PRO A 25 -0.80 20.27 2.75
CA PRO A 25 -0.86 19.32 3.86
C PRO A 25 -0.97 20.05 5.22
N PRO A 26 -1.44 19.36 6.29
CA PRO A 26 -1.41 19.90 7.65
C PRO A 26 0.01 20.32 8.06
N GLY A 27 0.16 21.52 8.64
CA GLY A 27 1.48 22.06 9.03
C GLY A 27 2.38 22.43 7.85
N ALA A 28 1.81 22.77 6.69
CA ALA A 28 2.57 23.08 5.46
C ALA A 28 3.69 24.12 5.61
N ALA A 29 3.53 25.08 6.52
CA ALA A 29 4.54 26.10 6.79
C ALA A 29 5.82 25.52 7.41
N ASP A 30 5.68 24.43 8.19
CA ASP A 30 6.75 23.78 8.95
C ASP A 30 7.38 22.62 8.16
N ARG A 31 7.01 22.43 6.89
CA ARG A 31 7.46 21.30 6.07
C ARG A 31 8.46 21.76 5.02
N GLU A 32 9.45 20.91 4.78
CA GLU A 32 10.32 21.05 3.61
C GLU A 32 9.51 20.71 2.37
N TRP A 33 9.70 21.49 1.31
CA TRP A 33 9.14 21.28 0.00
C TRP A 33 10.22 20.92 -1.00
N GLY A 34 9.84 20.05 -1.94
CA GLY A 34 10.70 19.66 -3.05
C GLY A 34 9.89 19.42 -4.32
N PHE A 35 10.52 19.60 -5.47
CA PHE A 35 9.87 19.36 -6.75
C PHE A 35 10.89 18.94 -7.81
N ILE A 36 10.40 18.22 -8.82
CA ILE A 36 11.19 17.82 -9.99
C ILE A 36 10.63 18.61 -11.18
N PRO A 37 11.41 19.53 -11.78
CA PRO A 37 11.01 20.21 -13.00
C PRO A 37 11.13 19.29 -14.22
N TRP A 38 10.56 19.71 -15.34
CA TRP A 38 10.79 19.08 -16.63
C TRP A 38 12.17 19.48 -17.17
N THR A 39 13.13 18.56 -17.17
CA THR A 39 14.53 18.80 -17.60
C THR A 39 14.89 18.07 -18.89
N GLU A 40 15.93 18.55 -19.56
CA GLU A 40 16.55 17.85 -20.70
C GLU A 40 17.46 16.72 -20.22
N GLY A 41 17.60 15.68 -21.04
CA GLY A 41 18.51 14.57 -20.78
C GLY A 41 17.93 13.45 -19.90
N PRO A 42 18.76 12.43 -19.58
CA PRO A 42 18.33 11.20 -18.90
C PRO A 42 18.15 11.34 -17.38
N GLY A 43 18.48 12.50 -16.79
CA GLY A 43 18.45 12.72 -15.34
C GLY A 43 17.24 13.52 -14.88
N THR A 44 16.77 13.22 -13.67
CA THR A 44 15.83 14.07 -12.92
C THR A 44 16.56 14.73 -11.76
N THR A 45 16.71 16.05 -11.81
CA THR A 45 17.27 16.81 -10.68
C THR A 45 16.14 17.30 -9.79
N MET A 46 16.12 16.87 -8.53
CA MET A 46 15.16 17.38 -7.57
C MET A 46 15.63 18.71 -6.98
N VAL A 47 14.76 19.72 -6.99
CA VAL A 47 14.94 20.96 -6.24
C VAL A 47 14.34 20.74 -4.86
N ARG A 48 15.12 20.92 -3.80
CA ARG A 48 14.72 20.67 -2.40
C ARG A 48 15.15 21.82 -1.48
N HIS A 49 14.97 21.64 -0.16
CA HIS A 49 15.28 22.65 0.85
C HIS A 49 14.51 23.95 0.59
N ARG A 50 13.22 23.83 0.25
CA ARG A 50 12.30 24.96 0.13
C ARG A 50 11.35 24.96 1.31
N SER A 51 11.01 26.14 1.78
CA SER A 51 9.89 26.39 2.68
C SER A 51 8.68 26.85 1.87
N LEU A 52 7.49 26.87 2.49
CA LEU A 52 6.32 27.46 1.85
C LEU A 52 6.53 28.95 1.54
N LEU A 53 7.29 29.67 2.36
CA LEU A 53 7.67 31.07 2.12
C LEU A 53 8.51 31.22 0.84
N ASP A 54 9.41 30.28 0.54
CA ASP A 54 10.18 30.29 -0.71
C ASP A 54 9.30 30.02 -1.95
N LEU A 55 8.25 29.23 -1.79
CA LEU A 55 7.32 28.91 -2.87
C LEU A 55 6.32 30.04 -3.11
N GLY A 56 5.94 30.79 -2.07
CA GLY A 56 4.88 31.78 -2.11
C GLY A 56 3.49 31.14 -2.09
N ASP A 57 2.59 31.61 -2.96
CA ASP A 57 1.30 30.93 -3.15
C ASP A 57 1.51 29.60 -3.88
N LEU A 58 1.08 28.51 -3.24
CA LEU A 58 1.27 27.15 -3.78
C LEU A 58 0.58 26.97 -5.14
N GLY A 59 -0.59 27.58 -5.34
CA GLY A 59 -1.32 27.49 -6.60
C GLY A 59 -0.59 28.21 -7.73
N GLU A 60 -0.14 29.44 -7.49
CA GLU A 60 0.66 30.21 -8.44
C GLU A 60 1.98 29.52 -8.75
N PHE A 61 2.68 29.00 -7.74
CA PHE A 61 3.90 28.22 -7.92
C PHE A 61 3.68 27.02 -8.85
N LEU A 62 2.63 26.23 -8.62
CA LEU A 62 2.31 25.07 -9.44
C LEU A 62 1.94 25.44 -10.87
N GLN A 63 1.19 26.54 -11.05
CA GLN A 63 0.85 27.06 -12.36
C GLN A 63 2.09 27.53 -13.12
N ASP A 64 2.95 28.34 -12.48
CA ASP A 64 4.07 28.95 -13.17
C ASP A 64 5.18 27.95 -13.45
N ARG A 65 5.55 27.15 -12.44
CA ARG A 65 6.63 26.16 -12.55
C ARG A 65 6.18 24.87 -13.25
N SER A 66 4.89 24.51 -13.15
CA SER A 66 4.32 23.29 -13.73
C SER A 66 5.21 22.05 -13.58
N PRO A 67 5.69 21.77 -12.36
CA PRO A 67 6.69 20.73 -12.14
C PRO A 67 6.14 19.34 -12.48
N ARG A 68 7.04 18.46 -12.92
CA ARG A 68 6.75 17.05 -13.19
C ARG A 68 6.27 16.32 -11.94
N HIS A 69 6.86 16.65 -10.78
CA HIS A 69 6.46 16.11 -9.48
C HIS A 69 6.63 17.15 -8.39
N VAL A 70 5.76 17.12 -7.37
CA VAL A 70 5.85 17.98 -6.18
C VAL A 70 5.70 17.14 -4.92
N TYR A 71 6.47 17.51 -3.90
CA TYR A 71 6.59 16.79 -2.66
C TYR A 71 6.68 17.75 -1.48
N PHE A 72 6.32 17.23 -0.31
CA PHE A 72 6.54 17.85 0.99
C PHE A 72 7.12 16.80 1.95
N SER A 73 7.84 17.19 2.99
CA SER A 73 8.38 16.26 3.96
C SER A 73 7.31 15.71 4.90
N ALA A 74 7.37 14.41 5.21
CA ALA A 74 6.63 13.81 6.33
C ALA A 74 7.02 14.48 7.66
N GLY A 75 8.29 14.84 7.81
CA GLY A 75 8.82 15.61 8.93
C GLY A 75 8.37 17.07 8.95
N ARG A 76 8.27 17.63 10.15
CA ARG A 76 8.08 19.05 10.46
C ARG A 76 9.35 19.63 11.10
N TYR A 77 9.59 20.90 10.84
CA TYR A 77 10.85 21.59 11.10
C TYR A 77 10.57 23.04 11.50
N GLU A 78 11.40 23.57 12.40
CA GLU A 78 11.41 25.00 12.72
C GLU A 78 11.91 25.83 11.51
N ASN A 79 12.95 25.36 10.81
CA ASN A 79 13.53 26.01 9.64
C ASN A 79 13.50 25.07 8.41
N PRO A 80 12.34 24.83 7.77
CA PRO A 80 12.20 23.81 6.73
C PRO A 80 13.08 24.03 5.49
N GLY A 81 13.40 25.29 5.16
CA GLY A 81 14.27 25.67 4.05
C GLY A 81 15.77 25.48 4.32
N ALA A 82 16.18 25.14 5.54
CA ALA A 82 17.59 24.93 5.87
C ALA A 82 18.18 23.72 5.11
N ARG A 83 19.49 23.80 4.82
CA ARG A 83 20.19 22.79 4.03
C ARG A 83 20.66 21.60 4.86
N THR A 84 21.03 21.85 6.12
CA THR A 84 21.48 20.80 7.04
C THR A 84 20.36 20.44 8.03
N MET A 85 20.43 19.22 8.58
CA MET A 85 19.41 18.74 9.50
C MET A 85 19.46 19.43 10.86
N ASP A 86 20.66 19.77 11.34
CA ASP A 86 20.84 20.44 12.63
C ASP A 86 20.23 21.85 12.58
N GLU A 87 20.38 22.56 11.46
CA GLU A 87 19.78 23.87 11.25
C GLU A 87 18.26 23.83 11.07
N LYS A 88 17.71 22.70 10.55
CA LYS A 88 16.27 22.56 10.34
C LYS A 88 15.48 22.56 11.65
N GLY A 89 16.03 22.05 12.75
CA GLY A 89 15.29 21.90 14.01
C GLY A 89 14.07 20.98 13.86
N TRP A 90 14.28 19.66 13.75
CA TRP A 90 13.20 18.68 13.58
C TRP A 90 12.25 18.67 14.80
N GLN A 91 10.93 18.71 14.53
CA GLN A 91 9.88 18.83 15.55
C GLN A 91 8.97 17.60 15.65
N GLY A 92 9.01 16.72 14.66
CA GLY A 92 8.16 15.53 14.59
C GLY A 92 7.92 15.09 13.15
N SER A 93 7.25 13.97 12.95
CA SER A 93 6.95 13.47 11.60
C SER A 93 5.65 12.67 11.55
N ASP A 94 4.88 12.85 10.48
CA ASP A 94 3.75 11.96 10.18
C ASP A 94 4.26 10.50 10.10
N LEU A 95 3.46 9.53 10.51
CA LEU A 95 3.75 8.13 10.22
C LEU A 95 3.13 7.77 8.88
N VAL A 96 3.99 7.52 7.89
CA VAL A 96 3.57 7.35 6.50
C VAL A 96 3.87 5.94 6.06
N PHE A 97 2.84 5.24 5.60
CA PHE A 97 2.96 3.93 4.98
C PHE A 97 2.83 4.09 3.47
N ASP A 98 3.67 3.39 2.70
CA ASP A 98 3.60 3.34 1.25
C ASP A 98 3.40 1.90 0.78
N LEU A 99 2.41 1.72 -0.10
CA LEU A 99 2.10 0.48 -0.76
C LEU A 99 2.33 0.70 -2.25
N ASP A 100 3.40 0.11 -2.78
CA ASP A 100 3.70 0.08 -4.22
C ASP A 100 3.49 -1.34 -4.76
N ALA A 101 2.90 -1.43 -5.94
CA ALA A 101 2.59 -2.71 -6.59
C ALA A 101 3.86 -3.54 -6.83
N ASP A 102 5.00 -2.86 -7.05
CA ASP A 102 6.29 -3.52 -7.27
C ASP A 102 6.81 -4.23 -6.00
N HIS A 103 6.29 -3.90 -4.83
CA HIS A 103 6.65 -4.54 -3.56
C HIS A 103 5.67 -5.65 -3.14
N LEU A 104 4.61 -5.89 -3.92
CA LEU A 104 3.62 -6.91 -3.60
C LEU A 104 4.12 -8.30 -4.02
N PRO A 105 4.17 -9.28 -3.10
CA PRO A 105 4.57 -10.65 -3.44
C PRO A 105 3.65 -11.36 -4.44
N SER A 106 2.40 -10.89 -4.55
CA SER A 106 1.37 -11.48 -5.42
C SER A 106 1.40 -10.95 -6.86
N VAL A 107 2.26 -9.97 -7.15
CA VAL A 107 2.35 -9.30 -8.44
C VAL A 107 3.73 -9.55 -9.02
N ASP A 108 3.79 -10.06 -10.24
CA ASP A 108 5.00 -10.02 -11.05
C ASP A 108 5.00 -8.72 -11.88
N PRO A 109 5.88 -7.74 -11.60
CA PRO A 109 5.88 -6.46 -12.29
C PRO A 109 6.14 -6.56 -13.79
N GLU A 110 6.77 -7.64 -14.25
CA GLU A 110 7.13 -7.84 -15.66
C GLU A 110 5.94 -8.34 -16.48
N THR A 111 5.02 -9.09 -15.85
CA THR A 111 3.94 -9.79 -16.55
C THR A 111 2.54 -9.32 -16.17
N ALA A 112 2.36 -8.71 -15.00
CA ALA A 112 1.05 -8.26 -14.54
C ALA A 112 0.54 -7.06 -15.34
N ARG A 113 -0.77 -7.02 -15.56
CA ARG A 113 -1.41 -5.85 -16.17
C ARG A 113 -1.48 -4.72 -15.16
N TYR A 114 -1.42 -3.48 -15.63
CA TYR A 114 -1.42 -2.31 -14.78
C TYR A 114 -2.66 -2.20 -13.87
N GLY A 115 -3.83 -2.63 -14.35
CA GLY A 115 -5.05 -2.68 -13.54
C GLY A 115 -4.98 -3.72 -12.42
N ASP A 116 -4.42 -4.90 -12.70
CA ASP A 116 -4.26 -5.98 -11.72
C ASP A 116 -3.31 -5.57 -10.59
N MET A 117 -2.22 -4.87 -10.94
CA MET A 117 -1.29 -4.26 -9.98
C MET A 117 -2.02 -3.30 -9.01
N LEU A 118 -2.86 -2.41 -9.54
CA LEU A 118 -3.62 -1.45 -8.74
C LEU A 118 -4.67 -2.12 -7.85
N ALA A 119 -5.34 -3.17 -8.35
CA ALA A 119 -6.28 -3.97 -7.58
C ALA A 119 -5.59 -4.69 -6.41
N ALA A 120 -4.44 -5.33 -6.66
CA ALA A 120 -3.64 -5.96 -5.62
C ALA A 120 -3.15 -4.95 -4.56
N CYS A 121 -2.77 -3.74 -4.98
CA CYS A 121 -2.42 -2.65 -4.06
C CYS A 121 -3.60 -2.19 -3.20
N LYS A 122 -4.79 -2.12 -3.77
CA LYS A 122 -6.01 -1.73 -3.04
C LYS A 122 -6.44 -2.78 -2.01
N ASP A 123 -6.26 -4.05 -2.35
CA ASP A 123 -6.44 -5.17 -1.42
C ASP A 123 -5.43 -5.10 -0.26
N ALA A 124 -4.14 -4.88 -0.56
CA ALA A 124 -3.10 -4.66 0.46
C ALA A 124 -3.39 -3.43 1.34
N LEU A 125 -3.92 -2.35 0.76
CA LEU A 125 -4.34 -1.15 1.49
C LEU A 125 -5.46 -1.45 2.48
N SER A 126 -6.42 -2.31 2.10
CA SER A 126 -7.53 -2.68 2.99
C SER A 126 -7.01 -3.44 4.22
N ARG A 127 -6.04 -4.35 4.04
CA ARG A 127 -5.36 -5.03 5.15
C ARG A 127 -4.59 -4.07 6.05
N LEU A 128 -3.83 -3.14 5.44
CA LEU A 128 -3.10 -2.12 6.19
C LEU A 128 -4.06 -1.29 7.06
N LEU A 129 -5.15 -0.79 6.50
CA LEU A 129 -6.11 0.03 7.24
C LEU A 129 -6.78 -0.74 8.37
N ASP A 130 -7.06 -2.03 8.19
CA ASP A 130 -7.56 -2.87 9.28
C ASP A 130 -6.54 -3.02 10.40
N LEU A 131 -5.26 -3.28 10.10
CA LEU A 131 -4.21 -3.34 11.12
C LEU A 131 -4.07 -2.02 11.89
N LEU A 132 -4.02 -0.90 11.17
CA LEU A 132 -3.86 0.43 11.77
C LEU A 132 -5.06 0.83 12.64
N ALA A 133 -6.28 0.50 12.22
CA ALA A 133 -7.48 0.82 12.98
C ALA A 133 -7.73 -0.15 14.14
N SER A 134 -7.69 -1.45 13.87
CA SER A 134 -8.10 -2.49 14.83
C SER A 134 -7.03 -2.78 15.88
N ASP A 135 -5.75 -2.71 15.51
CA ASP A 135 -4.65 -3.16 16.39
C ASP A 135 -3.93 -1.98 17.05
N PHE A 136 -3.65 -0.92 16.28
CA PHE A 136 -3.04 0.31 16.83
C PHE A 136 -4.06 1.31 17.36
N GLY A 137 -5.32 1.21 16.94
CA GLY A 137 -6.37 2.15 17.36
C GLY A 137 -6.24 3.54 16.74
N PHE A 138 -5.50 3.70 15.64
CA PHE A 138 -5.33 4.99 14.96
C PHE A 138 -6.65 5.48 14.36
N ARG A 139 -6.89 6.79 14.44
CA ARG A 139 -8.14 7.45 14.04
C ARG A 139 -7.91 8.56 13.02
N ASP A 140 -6.78 9.27 13.09
CA ASP A 140 -6.44 10.32 12.15
C ASP A 140 -5.59 9.75 11.02
N MET A 141 -6.29 9.16 10.04
CA MET A 141 -5.69 8.55 8.86
C MET A 141 -6.16 9.23 7.57
N GLU A 142 -5.20 9.63 6.73
CA GLU A 142 -5.46 10.16 5.38
C GLU A 142 -4.93 9.19 4.33
N VAL A 143 -5.84 8.65 3.51
CA VAL A 143 -5.52 7.77 2.40
C VAL A 143 -5.32 8.59 1.12
N VAL A 144 -4.23 8.32 0.41
CA VAL A 144 -3.86 9.05 -0.80
C VAL A 144 -3.47 8.06 -1.90
N PHE A 145 -4.14 8.09 -3.05
CA PHE A 145 -3.61 7.46 -4.26
C PHE A 145 -2.41 8.26 -4.77
N SER A 146 -1.27 7.60 -4.97
CA SER A 146 0.00 8.24 -5.30
C SER A 146 0.06 8.85 -6.71
N GLY A 147 -0.96 8.60 -7.54
CA GLY A 147 -0.96 8.90 -8.97
C GLY A 147 -0.18 7.89 -9.81
N GLY A 148 0.53 6.94 -9.18
CA GLY A 148 1.28 5.89 -9.83
C GLY A 148 0.58 4.54 -9.68
N ARG A 149 1.28 3.58 -9.07
CA ARG A 149 0.83 2.19 -8.87
C ARG A 149 0.44 1.87 -7.43
N GLY A 150 0.26 2.89 -6.59
CA GLY A 150 0.27 2.69 -5.15
C GLY A 150 -0.51 3.71 -4.36
N TYR A 151 -0.52 3.50 -3.05
CA TYR A 151 -1.24 4.33 -2.09
C TYR A 151 -0.33 4.70 -0.92
N HIS A 152 -0.53 5.89 -0.38
CA HIS A 152 0.03 6.30 0.89
C HIS A 152 -1.06 6.37 1.96
N VAL A 153 -0.71 6.00 3.19
CA VAL A 153 -1.54 6.25 4.36
C VAL A 153 -0.73 7.14 5.31
N HIS A 154 -1.25 8.32 5.62
CA HIS A 154 -0.66 9.22 6.59
C HIS A 154 -1.41 9.11 7.91
N VAL A 155 -0.71 8.75 8.98
CA VAL A 155 -1.24 8.70 10.35
C VAL A 155 -0.71 9.89 11.14
N ARG A 156 -1.60 10.60 11.82
CA ARG A 156 -1.30 11.83 12.57
C ARG A 156 -1.86 11.86 13.99
N ASP A 157 -2.29 10.71 14.51
CA ASP A 157 -2.70 10.55 15.90
C ASP A 157 -1.64 11.07 16.90
N ASP A 158 -2.11 11.50 18.08
CA ASP A 158 -1.25 12.03 19.14
C ASP A 158 -0.15 11.04 19.53
N GLY A 159 1.07 11.56 19.75
CA GLY A 159 2.26 10.76 20.09
C GLY A 159 2.99 10.13 18.88
N VAL A 160 2.34 9.99 17.73
CA VAL A 160 2.98 9.43 16.51
C VAL A 160 4.12 10.31 16.01
N GLY A 161 3.99 11.62 16.18
CA GLY A 161 4.97 12.61 15.75
C GLY A 161 6.37 12.40 16.34
N GLU A 162 6.46 11.83 17.54
CA GLU A 162 7.71 11.66 18.30
C GLU A 162 8.43 10.34 17.99
N LEU A 163 7.77 9.41 17.28
CA LEU A 163 8.34 8.11 16.96
C LEU A 163 9.62 8.30 16.15
N GLY A 164 10.73 7.80 16.70
CA GLY A 164 12.01 7.71 16.02
C GLY A 164 12.05 6.55 15.04
N ARG A 165 13.19 6.40 14.36
CA ARG A 165 13.38 5.37 13.33
C ARG A 165 13.23 3.95 13.88
N GLU A 166 13.75 3.68 15.06
CA GLU A 166 13.70 2.35 15.68
C GLU A 166 12.27 1.99 16.10
N GLN A 167 11.53 2.91 16.73
CA GLN A 167 10.12 2.66 17.07
C GLN A 167 9.26 2.44 15.81
N ARG A 168 9.55 3.16 14.72
CA ARG A 168 8.87 2.97 13.43
C ARG A 168 9.19 1.61 12.80
N ARG A 169 10.39 1.06 13.03
CA ARG A 169 10.74 -0.29 12.57
C ARG A 169 9.88 -1.34 13.26
N GLU A 170 9.65 -1.23 14.57
CA GLU A 170 8.75 -2.15 15.29
C GLU A 170 7.32 -2.10 14.73
N VAL A 171 6.83 -0.91 14.38
CA VAL A 171 5.53 -0.75 13.71
C VAL A 171 5.54 -1.44 12.34
N VAL A 172 6.61 -1.28 11.56
CA VAL A 172 6.76 -1.96 10.27
C VAL A 172 6.76 -3.47 10.43
N ASP A 173 7.54 -4.01 11.38
CA ASP A 173 7.62 -5.45 11.62
C ASP A 173 6.28 -6.04 12.02
N TYR A 174 5.53 -5.32 12.87
CA TYR A 174 4.16 -5.69 13.20
C TYR A 174 3.25 -5.71 11.96
N VAL A 175 3.23 -4.62 11.18
CA VAL A 175 2.34 -4.49 10.01
C VAL A 175 2.66 -5.52 8.92
N ARG A 176 3.94 -5.87 8.76
CA ARG A 176 4.39 -6.90 7.80
C ARG A 176 4.20 -8.33 8.32
N GLY A 177 3.77 -8.51 9.57
CA GLY A 177 3.57 -9.83 10.16
C GLY A 177 4.88 -10.59 10.40
N ASN A 178 5.98 -9.87 10.68
CA ASN A 178 7.30 -10.44 10.94
C ASN A 178 7.39 -11.02 12.37
N VAL A 179 6.50 -11.97 12.71
CA VAL A 179 6.42 -12.61 14.02
C VAL A 179 6.30 -14.12 13.87
N GLY A 180 7.02 -14.88 14.70
CA GLY A 180 6.95 -16.34 14.71
C GLY A 180 5.76 -16.85 15.52
N PHE A 181 5.29 -18.05 15.21
CA PHE A 181 4.23 -18.70 15.99
C PHE A 181 4.58 -18.81 17.47
N GLU A 182 5.83 -19.13 17.81
CA GLU A 182 6.26 -19.26 19.21
C GLU A 182 6.21 -17.93 19.97
N ASP A 183 6.43 -16.80 19.28
CA ASP A 183 6.37 -15.47 19.88
C ASP A 183 4.93 -15.08 20.27
N LEU A 184 3.92 -15.74 19.67
CA LEU A 184 2.51 -15.50 19.92
C LEU A 184 1.92 -16.42 21.00
N VAL A 185 2.64 -17.47 21.38
CA VAL A 185 2.17 -18.53 22.28
C VAL A 185 2.73 -18.34 23.68
N GLU A 186 1.83 -18.24 24.66
CA GLU A 186 2.18 -18.31 26.07
C GLU A 186 2.23 -19.76 26.52
N THR A 187 3.27 -20.12 27.27
CA THR A 187 3.44 -21.48 27.82
C THR A 187 3.46 -21.43 29.34
N GLU A 188 2.50 -22.10 29.97
CA GLU A 188 2.42 -22.26 31.42
C GLU A 188 2.67 -23.71 31.82
N THR A 189 3.49 -23.92 32.84
CA THR A 189 3.66 -25.25 33.44
C THR A 189 2.48 -25.58 34.33
N VAL A 190 1.66 -26.56 33.94
CA VAL A 190 0.57 -27.08 34.77
C VAL A 190 1.08 -28.29 35.56
N ALA A 191 1.22 -28.11 36.88
CA ALA A 191 1.49 -29.21 37.79
C ALA A 191 0.24 -30.10 37.89
N GLY A 192 0.29 -31.27 37.25
CA GLY A 192 -0.71 -32.31 37.44
C GLY A 192 -0.48 -33.04 38.76
N VAL A 193 -1.50 -33.15 39.61
CA VAL A 193 -1.48 -34.07 40.74
C VAL A 193 -1.31 -35.49 40.19
N GLY A 194 -0.09 -36.05 40.31
CA GLY A 194 0.22 -37.44 39.93
C GLY A 194 0.86 -37.68 38.55
N ARG A 195 1.42 -36.67 37.86
CA ARG A 195 2.26 -36.88 36.67
C ARG A 195 3.75 -36.66 36.99
N GLU A 196 4.61 -37.57 36.56
CA GLU A 196 6.08 -37.49 36.73
C GLU A 196 6.73 -36.41 35.83
N THR A 197 6.05 -36.01 34.76
CA THR A 197 6.45 -34.90 33.88
C THR A 197 5.44 -33.76 33.95
N PRO A 198 5.88 -32.50 34.12
CA PRO A 198 4.99 -31.34 34.06
C PRO A 198 4.28 -31.29 32.71
N ALA A 199 2.97 -31.03 32.69
CA ALA A 199 2.26 -30.75 31.45
C ALA A 199 2.45 -29.27 31.13
N GLU A 200 2.67 -28.93 29.86
CA GLU A 200 2.68 -27.55 29.40
C GLU A 200 1.29 -27.19 28.87
N LYS A 201 0.82 -25.99 29.16
CA LYS A 201 -0.39 -25.41 28.57
C LYS A 201 0.04 -24.28 27.66
N ARG A 202 -0.25 -24.43 26.37
CA ARG A 202 -0.02 -23.42 25.34
C ARG A 202 -1.30 -22.66 25.05
N THR A 203 -1.23 -21.33 25.12
CA THR A 203 -2.37 -20.43 24.90
C THR A 203 -2.01 -19.29 23.95
N LEU A 204 -2.96 -18.94 23.08
CA LEU A 204 -2.94 -17.66 22.37
C LEU A 204 -3.73 -16.63 23.17
N ARG A 205 -3.22 -15.40 23.23
CA ARG A 205 -3.98 -14.27 23.76
C ARG A 205 -5.14 -13.95 22.84
N THR A 206 -6.25 -13.51 23.44
CA THR A 206 -7.52 -13.27 22.74
C THR A 206 -7.92 -11.79 22.72
N ASP A 207 -7.14 -10.94 23.39
CA ASP A 207 -7.43 -9.54 23.66
C ASP A 207 -6.90 -8.58 22.59
N GLY A 208 -5.82 -8.94 21.89
CA GLY A 208 -5.32 -8.12 20.80
C GLY A 208 -4.15 -8.71 20.01
N GLY A 209 -3.76 -7.94 19.01
CA GLY A 209 -2.59 -8.20 18.18
C GLY A 209 -2.72 -9.42 17.27
N TRP A 210 -1.57 -9.87 16.74
CA TRP A 210 -1.46 -11.09 15.94
C TRP A 210 -1.93 -12.36 16.66
N SER A 211 -1.77 -12.43 17.99
CA SER A 211 -2.24 -13.57 18.78
C SER A 211 -3.77 -13.68 18.73
N ALA A 212 -4.49 -12.56 18.90
CA ALA A 212 -5.95 -12.53 18.80
C ALA A 212 -6.47 -12.75 17.38
N ARG A 213 -5.75 -12.28 16.34
CA ARG A 213 -6.08 -12.57 14.93
C ARG A 213 -5.98 -14.07 14.62
N ALA A 214 -4.85 -14.68 14.99
CA ALA A 214 -4.64 -16.12 14.85
C ALA A 214 -5.67 -16.93 15.65
N HIS A 215 -5.96 -16.52 16.89
CA HIS A 215 -7.00 -17.12 17.71
C HIS A 215 -8.37 -17.08 17.03
N ARG A 216 -8.78 -15.92 16.50
CA ARG A 216 -10.05 -15.76 15.78
C ARG A 216 -10.13 -16.71 14.59
N ARG A 217 -9.06 -16.80 13.79
CA ARG A 217 -8.96 -17.74 12.66
C ARG A 217 -9.14 -19.19 13.12
N ILE A 218 -8.51 -19.58 14.22
CA ILE A 218 -8.62 -20.94 14.79
C ILE A 218 -10.03 -21.22 15.28
N VAL A 219 -10.66 -20.26 15.98
CA VAL A 219 -12.04 -20.38 16.47
C VAL A 219 -13.03 -20.51 15.31
N ASP A 220 -12.89 -19.68 14.28
CA ASP A 220 -13.76 -19.70 13.09
C ASP A 220 -13.62 -21.01 12.33
N GLU A 221 -12.40 -21.49 12.16
CA GLU A 221 -12.14 -22.77 11.50
C GLU A 221 -12.68 -23.96 12.32
N ALA A 222 -12.48 -23.95 13.65
CA ALA A 222 -13.04 -24.95 14.55
C ALA A 222 -14.58 -24.96 14.48
N ARG A 223 -15.21 -23.78 14.48
CA ARG A 223 -16.66 -23.65 14.32
C ARG A 223 -17.11 -24.21 12.97
N ARG A 224 -16.45 -23.83 11.88
CA ARG A 224 -16.79 -24.27 10.52
C ARG A 224 -16.72 -25.79 10.36
N LEU A 225 -15.70 -26.43 10.94
CA LEU A 225 -15.56 -27.89 10.95
C LEU A 225 -16.65 -28.58 11.78
N ARG A 226 -17.05 -28.00 12.91
CA ARG A 226 -18.09 -28.53 13.79
C ARG A 226 -19.50 -28.40 13.21
N ASP A 227 -19.77 -27.30 12.51
CA ASP A 227 -21.09 -27.01 11.94
C ASP A 227 -21.36 -27.81 10.64
N ARG A 228 -20.36 -28.53 10.11
CA ARG A 228 -20.48 -29.48 8.97
C ARG A 228 -20.76 -30.92 9.45
N ASP A 229 -21.28 -31.74 8.54
CA ASP A 229 -21.34 -33.19 8.78
C ASP A 229 -19.93 -33.78 8.93
N ARG A 230 -19.81 -34.82 9.76
CA ARG A 230 -18.53 -35.43 10.13
C ARG A 230 -17.72 -35.86 8.91
N ASP A 231 -18.35 -36.52 7.94
CA ASP A 231 -17.62 -37.11 6.81
C ASP A 231 -17.08 -36.01 5.88
N SER A 232 -17.84 -34.93 5.66
CA SER A 232 -17.35 -33.75 4.93
C SER A 232 -16.23 -33.04 5.68
N ALA A 233 -16.34 -32.85 6.99
CA ALA A 233 -15.29 -32.23 7.80
C ALA A 233 -13.98 -33.05 7.77
N LEU A 234 -14.09 -34.38 7.82
CA LEU A 234 -12.94 -35.27 7.70
C LEU A 234 -12.32 -35.26 6.30
N ARG A 235 -13.13 -35.21 5.23
CA ARG A 235 -12.62 -35.06 3.85
C ARG A 235 -11.81 -33.78 3.70
N GLU A 236 -12.39 -32.66 4.13
CA GLU A 236 -11.72 -31.36 4.03
C GLU A 236 -10.42 -31.28 4.84
N LEU A 237 -10.40 -31.84 6.06
CA LEU A 237 -9.16 -31.94 6.82
C LEU A 237 -8.09 -32.74 6.09
N ARG A 238 -8.46 -33.80 5.35
CA ARG A 238 -7.53 -34.65 4.58
C ARG A 238 -7.03 -34.01 3.29
N GLU A 239 -7.71 -33.00 2.77
CA GLU A 239 -7.27 -32.22 1.61
C GLU A 239 -6.10 -31.29 1.96
N ARG A 240 -5.89 -31.00 3.25
CA ARG A 240 -4.75 -30.22 3.73
C ARG A 240 -3.48 -31.08 3.75
N ASP A 241 -2.38 -30.52 3.25
CA ASP A 241 -1.10 -31.21 3.17
C ASP A 241 -0.66 -31.84 4.50
N GLY A 242 -0.23 -33.10 4.50
CA GLY A 242 0.30 -33.76 5.70
C GLY A 242 -0.73 -34.15 6.77
N ILE A 243 -2.04 -34.07 6.48
CA ILE A 243 -3.11 -34.55 7.36
C ILE A 243 -3.69 -35.87 6.82
N GLY A 244 -3.19 -36.99 7.33
CA GLY A 244 -3.76 -38.32 7.06
C GLY A 244 -5.04 -38.59 7.86
N GLU A 245 -5.71 -39.72 7.55
CA GLU A 245 -6.97 -40.15 8.18
C GLU A 245 -6.97 -40.06 9.71
N LYS A 246 -5.96 -40.65 10.38
CA LYS A 246 -5.85 -40.64 11.84
C LYS A 246 -5.67 -39.23 12.43
N LYS A 247 -4.94 -38.35 11.74
CA LYS A 247 -4.75 -36.95 12.16
C LYS A 247 -6.06 -36.18 12.03
N ALA A 248 -6.76 -36.35 10.90
CA ALA A 248 -8.06 -35.71 10.66
C ALA A 248 -9.10 -36.11 11.72
N GLU A 249 -9.20 -37.40 12.06
CA GLU A 249 -10.14 -37.87 13.09
C GLU A 249 -9.85 -37.26 14.47
N ARG A 250 -8.57 -37.12 14.80
CA ARG A 250 -8.14 -36.53 16.08
C ARG A 250 -8.38 -35.04 16.13
N LEU A 251 -8.06 -34.30 15.06
CA LEU A 251 -8.35 -32.88 14.93
C LEU A 251 -9.85 -32.61 15.05
N TYR A 252 -10.68 -33.37 14.35
CA TYR A 252 -12.13 -33.25 14.43
C TYR A 252 -12.65 -33.51 15.87
N ARG A 253 -12.10 -34.52 16.56
CA ARG A 253 -12.43 -34.77 17.97
C ARG A 253 -12.01 -33.62 18.88
N ASN A 254 -10.81 -33.08 18.71
CA ASN A 254 -10.31 -31.94 19.48
C ASN A 254 -11.20 -30.70 19.28
N VAL A 255 -11.60 -30.41 18.04
CA VAL A 255 -12.52 -29.31 17.72
C VAL A 255 -13.89 -29.52 18.37
N ARG A 256 -14.45 -30.73 18.30
CA ARG A 256 -15.77 -31.05 18.84
C ARG A 256 -15.79 -31.00 20.37
N ASP A 257 -14.81 -31.64 21.02
CA ASP A 257 -14.77 -31.84 22.48
C ASP A 257 -14.02 -30.70 23.20
N GLY A 258 -13.30 -29.86 22.48
CA GLY A 258 -12.46 -28.79 23.01
C GLY A 258 -13.01 -27.38 22.75
N ALA A 259 -14.23 -27.23 22.25
CA ALA A 259 -14.74 -25.95 21.76
C ALA A 259 -14.61 -24.79 22.78
N ASP A 260 -14.93 -25.01 24.05
CA ASP A 260 -14.82 -23.98 25.09
C ASP A 260 -13.35 -23.60 25.34
N ARG A 261 -12.47 -24.61 25.45
CA ARG A 261 -11.01 -24.43 25.61
C ARG A 261 -10.40 -23.67 24.42
N ILE A 262 -10.82 -23.96 23.20
CA ILE A 262 -10.38 -23.25 21.99
C ILE A 262 -10.82 -21.79 22.05
N ARG A 263 -12.06 -21.51 22.47
CA ARG A 263 -12.54 -20.13 22.64
C ARG A 263 -11.78 -19.36 23.72
N GLU A 264 -11.32 -20.03 24.76
CA GLU A 264 -10.44 -19.48 25.81
C GLU A 264 -8.98 -19.31 25.37
N GLY A 265 -8.63 -19.67 24.14
CA GLY A 265 -7.28 -19.52 23.59
C GLY A 265 -6.37 -20.74 23.79
N ASN A 266 -6.85 -21.80 24.45
CA ASN A 266 -6.06 -23.01 24.66
C ASN A 266 -5.90 -23.80 23.36
N ILE A 267 -4.65 -23.90 22.91
CA ILE A 267 -4.27 -24.68 21.73
C ILE A 267 -3.64 -26.03 22.11
N ASP A 268 -3.32 -26.29 23.39
CA ASP A 268 -2.70 -27.54 23.84
C ASP A 268 -3.72 -28.67 24.05
N LEU A 269 -4.43 -29.03 22.98
CA LEU A 269 -5.40 -30.15 22.98
C LEU A 269 -4.75 -31.47 22.60
N SER A 270 -3.84 -31.43 21.62
CA SER A 270 -2.96 -32.52 21.22
C SER A 270 -1.82 -31.95 20.36
N PRO A 271 -0.72 -32.69 20.14
CA PRO A 271 0.36 -32.25 19.25
C PRO A 271 -0.13 -31.89 17.84
N GLU A 272 -1.09 -32.65 17.32
CA GLU A 272 -1.69 -32.42 16.00
C GLU A 272 -2.50 -31.11 15.97
N PHE A 273 -3.21 -30.77 17.05
CA PHE A 273 -3.94 -29.51 17.12
C PHE A 273 -3.01 -28.31 17.20
N VAL A 274 -1.86 -28.44 17.86
CA VAL A 274 -0.87 -27.35 17.87
C VAL A 274 -0.24 -27.16 16.50
N GLU A 275 0.06 -28.24 15.78
CA GLU A 275 0.51 -28.14 14.39
C GLU A 275 -0.57 -27.49 13.50
N PHE A 276 -1.84 -27.81 13.72
CA PHE A 276 -2.96 -27.19 13.02
C PHE A 276 -3.09 -25.69 13.34
N ALA A 277 -3.01 -25.31 14.62
CA ALA A 277 -3.02 -23.92 15.07
C ALA A 277 -1.85 -23.12 14.50
N ARG A 278 -0.63 -23.70 14.46
CA ARG A 278 0.54 -23.09 13.84
C ARG A 278 0.30 -22.76 12.38
N ARG A 279 -0.19 -23.72 11.59
CA ARG A 279 -0.46 -23.51 10.16
C ARG A 279 -1.53 -22.45 9.92
N LEU A 280 -2.59 -22.44 10.73
CA LEU A 280 -3.61 -21.39 10.64
C LEU A 280 -3.04 -20.03 11.03
N THR A 281 -2.13 -19.96 11.99
CA THR A 281 -1.43 -18.73 12.38
C THR A 281 -0.54 -18.22 11.26
N GLU A 282 0.28 -19.08 10.65
CA GLU A 282 1.12 -18.76 9.49
C GLU A 282 0.28 -18.32 8.28
N GLU A 283 -0.86 -18.98 8.05
CA GLU A 283 -1.83 -18.59 7.03
C GLU A 283 -2.38 -17.18 7.32
N THR A 284 -2.79 -16.92 8.57
CA THR A 284 -3.31 -15.61 9.02
C THR A 284 -2.29 -14.51 8.80
N LEU A 285 -1.04 -14.71 9.24
CA LEU A 285 0.05 -13.75 9.03
C LEU A 285 0.23 -13.43 7.55
N ARG A 286 0.27 -14.46 6.70
CA ARG A 286 0.44 -14.28 5.25
C ARG A 286 -0.75 -13.57 4.59
N THR A 287 -1.99 -13.83 5.02
CA THR A 287 -3.19 -13.28 4.37
C THR A 287 -3.66 -11.96 4.93
N GLU A 288 -3.29 -11.61 6.16
CA GLU A 288 -3.74 -10.38 6.84
C GLU A 288 -2.64 -9.32 6.98
N SER A 289 -1.37 -9.65 6.73
CA SER A 289 -0.28 -8.66 6.74
C SER A 289 -0.35 -7.70 5.55
N ALA A 290 0.31 -6.55 5.71
CA ALA A 290 0.42 -5.55 4.65
C ALA A 290 1.89 -5.41 4.17
N PRO A 291 2.17 -5.69 2.89
CA PRO A 291 3.52 -5.56 2.29
C PRO A 291 3.88 -4.10 1.99
N ILE A 292 4.10 -3.31 3.03
CA ILE A 292 4.52 -1.90 2.92
C ILE A 292 6.01 -1.74 2.55
N ASP A 293 6.37 -0.59 1.97
CA ASP A 293 7.76 -0.15 1.79
C ASP A 293 8.35 0.35 3.13
N GLU A 294 9.16 -0.49 3.80
CA GLU A 294 9.80 -0.20 5.09
C GLU A 294 10.60 1.12 5.09
N PRO A 295 11.51 1.37 4.12
CA PRO A 295 12.23 2.63 4.00
C PRO A 295 11.36 3.90 4.06
N VAL A 296 10.13 3.86 3.54
CA VAL A 296 9.22 5.02 3.58
C VAL A 296 8.74 5.27 5.01
N THR A 297 8.37 4.20 5.71
CA THR A 297 7.78 4.29 7.06
C THR A 297 8.83 4.67 8.11
N THR A 298 10.04 4.13 7.99
CA THR A 298 11.12 4.35 8.96
C THR A 298 11.82 5.71 8.80
N ASP A 299 11.79 6.31 7.61
CA ASP A 299 12.41 7.61 7.34
C ASP A 299 11.53 8.78 7.80
N THR A 300 11.89 9.38 8.94
CA THR A 300 11.18 10.56 9.51
C THR A 300 11.27 11.82 8.66
N ARG A 301 12.08 11.82 7.60
CA ARG A 301 12.39 12.97 6.74
C ARG A 301 11.93 12.77 5.30
N ARG A 302 11.24 11.64 5.02
CA ARG A 302 10.82 11.26 3.68
C ARG A 302 10.03 12.37 2.99
N LEU A 303 10.29 12.59 1.71
CA LEU A 303 9.46 13.47 0.88
C LEU A 303 8.28 12.67 0.33
N ILE A 304 7.08 13.13 0.61
CA ILE A 304 5.81 12.54 0.18
C ILE A 304 5.18 13.42 -0.89
N ARG A 305 4.59 12.78 -1.90
CA ARG A 305 3.97 13.47 -3.03
C ARG A 305 2.77 14.28 -2.57
N LEU A 306 2.63 15.51 -3.07
CA LEU A 306 1.54 16.41 -2.73
C LEU A 306 0.18 15.89 -3.26
N PRO A 307 -0.81 15.60 -2.40
CA PRO A 307 -2.15 15.27 -2.86
C PRO A 307 -2.78 16.47 -3.58
N GLY A 308 -3.49 16.18 -4.68
CA GLY A 308 -4.00 17.15 -5.63
C GLY A 308 -3.02 17.53 -6.74
N SER A 309 -1.73 17.15 -6.65
CA SER A 309 -0.80 17.34 -7.76
C SER A 309 -0.99 16.29 -8.87
N LEU A 310 -0.25 16.43 -9.97
CA LEU A 310 -0.12 15.38 -10.99
C LEU A 310 1.12 14.53 -10.77
N HIS A 311 1.03 13.25 -11.14
CA HIS A 311 2.14 12.33 -11.16
C HIS A 311 2.83 12.32 -12.54
N GLY A 312 3.99 12.96 -12.68
CA GLY A 312 4.70 13.06 -13.96
C GLY A 312 5.28 11.77 -14.56
N GLY A 313 5.00 10.61 -13.98
CA GLY A 313 5.26 9.30 -14.59
C GLY A 313 4.02 8.64 -15.21
N SER A 314 2.83 9.20 -15.02
CA SER A 314 1.55 8.63 -15.48
C SER A 314 0.57 9.70 -15.98
N GLY A 315 0.75 10.97 -15.60
CA GLY A 315 -0.23 12.02 -15.84
C GLY A 315 -1.49 11.93 -14.98
N LEU A 316 -1.62 10.92 -14.10
CA LEU A 316 -2.77 10.80 -13.21
C LEU A 316 -2.67 11.80 -12.05
N ALA A 317 -3.83 12.21 -11.53
CA ALA A 317 -3.94 13.01 -10.34
C ALA A 317 -3.61 12.19 -9.08
N VAL A 318 -2.86 12.81 -8.19
CA VAL A 318 -2.64 12.31 -6.83
C VAL A 318 -3.90 12.66 -6.04
N ARG A 319 -4.65 11.68 -5.55
CA ARG A 319 -5.99 11.91 -4.99
C ARG A 319 -6.02 11.56 -3.51
N ARG A 320 -6.53 12.47 -2.69
CA ARG A 320 -7.02 12.12 -1.34
C ARG A 320 -8.31 11.32 -1.52
N ILE A 321 -8.44 10.24 -0.77
CA ILE A 321 -9.59 9.34 -0.84
C ILE A 321 -10.26 9.32 0.53
N PRO A 322 -11.48 9.86 0.66
CA PRO A 322 -12.28 9.69 1.88
C PRO A 322 -12.48 8.21 2.18
N ARG A 323 -12.50 7.83 3.47
CA ARG A 323 -12.59 6.42 3.88
C ARG A 323 -13.82 5.72 3.30
N ASP A 324 -14.95 6.42 3.23
CA ASP A 324 -16.23 5.92 2.75
C ASP A 324 -16.26 5.74 1.22
N ASP A 325 -15.42 6.49 0.49
CA ASP A 325 -15.33 6.42 -0.97
C ASP A 325 -14.30 5.38 -1.43
N LEU A 326 -13.49 4.84 -0.51
CA LEU A 326 -12.35 3.99 -0.85
C LEU A 326 -12.77 2.75 -1.64
N ASP A 327 -13.84 2.07 -1.25
CA ASP A 327 -14.30 0.84 -1.92
C ASP A 327 -14.70 1.13 -3.37
N GLY A 328 -15.28 2.30 -3.64
CA GLY A 328 -15.71 2.73 -4.97
C GLY A 328 -14.62 3.34 -5.85
N PHE A 329 -13.49 3.76 -5.27
CA PHE A 329 -12.43 4.45 -6.02
C PHE A 329 -11.74 3.55 -7.07
N ASP A 330 -11.78 3.95 -8.34
CA ASP A 330 -11.04 3.34 -9.45
C ASP A 330 -9.93 4.30 -9.92
N PRO A 331 -8.64 3.99 -9.67
CA PRO A 331 -7.54 4.86 -10.07
C PRO A 331 -7.44 5.12 -11.58
N LEU A 332 -7.92 4.19 -12.41
CA LEU A 332 -7.88 4.34 -13.88
C LEU A 332 -9.05 5.16 -14.41
N VAL A 333 -10.01 5.53 -13.55
CA VAL A 333 -11.15 6.38 -13.90
C VAL A 333 -11.08 7.70 -13.14
N ASP A 334 -11.08 7.64 -11.81
CA ASP A 334 -11.24 8.79 -10.91
C ASP A 334 -9.98 9.66 -10.80
N ALA A 335 -8.80 9.07 -11.06
CA ALA A 335 -7.54 9.79 -11.08
C ALA A 335 -7.21 10.40 -12.45
N VAL A 336 -8.02 10.17 -13.49
CA VAL A 336 -7.81 10.78 -14.80
C VAL A 336 -8.24 12.26 -14.74
N PRO A 337 -7.34 13.23 -14.97
CA PRO A 337 -7.70 14.64 -14.86
C PRO A 337 -8.68 15.08 -15.97
N ASP A 338 -9.77 15.74 -15.60
CA ASP A 338 -10.75 16.28 -16.55
C ASP A 338 -10.13 17.28 -17.54
N THR A 339 -9.03 17.92 -17.15
CA THR A 339 -8.27 18.80 -18.05
C THR A 339 -7.86 18.09 -19.33
N PHE A 340 -7.61 16.78 -19.30
CA PHE A 340 -7.12 15.99 -20.44
C PHE A 340 -8.25 15.30 -21.24
N VAL A 341 -9.51 15.69 -21.00
CA VAL A 341 -10.69 15.08 -21.62
C VAL A 341 -11.26 16.00 -22.70
N GLY A 342 -11.78 15.39 -23.78
CA GLY A 342 -12.51 16.08 -24.85
C GLY A 342 -11.66 16.53 -26.03
N GLN A 343 -10.36 16.18 -26.04
CA GLN A 343 -9.46 16.40 -27.17
C GLN A 343 -8.83 15.08 -27.61
N GLU A 344 -8.46 15.00 -28.88
CA GLU A 344 -7.65 13.93 -29.44
C GLU A 344 -6.30 14.48 -29.88
N ILE A 345 -5.25 13.69 -29.73
CA ILE A 345 -3.89 14.06 -30.11
C ILE A 345 -3.21 12.95 -30.88
N ARG A 346 -2.33 13.34 -31.79
CA ARG A 346 -1.38 12.42 -32.41
C ARG A 346 -0.19 12.17 -31.49
N VAL A 347 0.06 10.90 -31.22
CA VAL A 347 1.26 10.40 -30.54
C VAL A 347 1.97 9.38 -31.41
N GLU A 348 3.28 9.29 -31.29
CA GLU A 348 4.11 8.23 -31.85
C GLU A 348 4.46 7.27 -30.72
N VAL A 349 3.86 6.08 -30.73
CA VAL A 349 4.16 5.01 -29.78
C VAL A 349 5.49 4.39 -30.17
N THR A 350 6.45 4.45 -29.26
CA THR A 350 7.83 3.97 -29.50
C THR A 350 8.08 2.60 -28.89
N GLU A 351 7.27 2.20 -27.91
CA GLU A 351 7.36 0.90 -27.26
C GLU A 351 5.94 0.43 -26.88
N THR A 352 5.57 -0.76 -27.32
CA THR A 352 4.42 -1.48 -26.76
C THR A 352 4.93 -2.39 -25.64
N PRO A 353 4.27 -2.44 -24.46
CA PRO A 353 4.55 -3.44 -23.42
C PRO A 353 4.17 -4.82 -23.92
N ALA A 354 5.00 -5.39 -24.78
CA ALA A 354 4.72 -6.64 -25.39
C ALA A 354 5.65 -7.69 -24.78
N THR A 355 5.03 -8.76 -24.27
CA THR A 355 5.67 -10.02 -23.94
C THR A 355 6.38 -10.65 -25.15
N ALA A 356 6.22 -10.09 -26.36
CA ALA A 356 7.02 -10.33 -27.56
C ALA A 356 6.93 -9.15 -28.55
N PRO A 357 7.96 -8.83 -29.36
CA PRO A 357 7.89 -7.77 -30.37
C PRO A 357 6.74 -8.00 -31.37
N GLY A 358 5.86 -7.00 -31.55
CA GLY A 358 4.78 -7.02 -32.55
C GLY A 358 3.36 -7.26 -32.04
N ASP A 359 3.16 -7.48 -30.74
CA ASP A 359 1.82 -7.61 -30.15
C ASP A 359 1.27 -6.28 -29.64
N ALA A 360 0.04 -5.95 -30.05
CA ALA A 360 -0.68 -4.81 -29.52
C ALA A 360 -1.00 -5.01 -28.03
N THR A 361 -0.83 -3.96 -27.23
CA THR A 361 -1.15 -4.01 -25.79
C THR A 361 -2.56 -3.47 -25.54
N GLU A 362 -3.39 -4.24 -24.85
CA GLU A 362 -4.66 -3.75 -24.35
C GLU A 362 -4.45 -2.92 -23.07
N LEU A 363 -4.92 -1.67 -23.09
CA LEU A 363 -4.86 -0.76 -21.95
C LEU A 363 -6.27 -0.26 -21.62
N GLN A 364 -6.66 -0.41 -20.35
CA GLN A 364 -7.88 0.19 -19.83
C GLN A 364 -7.58 1.55 -19.21
N LEU A 365 -8.35 2.57 -19.61
CA LEU A 365 -8.26 3.90 -19.03
C LEU A 365 -9.58 4.66 -19.22
N ARG A 366 -10.07 5.29 -18.15
CA ARG A 366 -11.32 6.05 -18.10
C ARG A 366 -12.52 5.24 -18.61
N GLY A 367 -12.61 3.97 -18.20
CA GLY A 367 -13.70 3.05 -18.57
C GLY A 367 -13.69 2.57 -20.02
N ASN A 368 -12.64 2.87 -20.79
CA ASN A 368 -12.48 2.43 -22.18
C ASN A 368 -11.31 1.46 -22.30
N SER A 369 -11.39 0.54 -23.27
CA SER A 369 -10.27 -0.33 -23.67
C SER A 369 -9.64 0.20 -24.96
N PHE A 370 -8.30 0.24 -24.99
CA PHE A 370 -7.52 0.74 -26.11
C PHE A 370 -6.50 -0.30 -26.55
N THR A 371 -6.41 -0.49 -27.87
CA THR A 371 -5.35 -1.27 -28.50
C THR A 371 -4.20 -0.34 -28.85
N ILE A 372 -3.03 -0.57 -28.24
CA ILE A 372 -1.84 0.25 -28.45
C ILE A 372 -0.86 -0.49 -29.36
N GLU A 373 -0.64 0.08 -30.55
CA GLU A 373 0.32 -0.41 -31.56
C GLU A 373 1.50 0.56 -31.73
N GLU A 374 2.65 0.06 -32.17
CA GLU A 374 3.78 0.92 -32.51
C GLU A 374 3.46 1.86 -33.69
N GLY A 375 4.02 3.06 -33.67
CA GLY A 375 3.83 4.07 -34.72
C GLY A 375 2.86 5.19 -34.33
N THR A 376 2.46 5.97 -35.34
CA THR A 376 1.66 7.18 -35.12
C THR A 376 0.16 6.85 -35.04
N GLN A 377 -0.47 7.25 -33.94
CA GLN A 377 -1.89 7.03 -33.70
C GLN A 377 -2.57 8.31 -33.20
N LEU A 378 -3.84 8.49 -33.58
CA LEU A 378 -4.73 9.51 -33.01
C LEU A 378 -5.45 8.89 -31.81
N VAL A 379 -5.25 9.47 -30.63
CA VAL A 379 -5.77 8.94 -29.36
C VAL A 379 -6.42 10.04 -28.52
N PRO A 380 -7.35 9.71 -27.60
CA PRO A 380 -7.80 10.67 -26.59
C PRO A 380 -6.62 11.25 -25.81
N GLU A 381 -6.69 12.54 -25.49
CA GLU A 381 -5.57 13.25 -24.86
C GLU A 381 -5.11 12.61 -23.55
N TYR A 382 -6.02 12.21 -22.67
CA TYR A 382 -5.66 11.54 -21.41
C TYR A 382 -4.84 10.25 -21.62
N LEU A 383 -5.13 9.49 -22.69
CA LEU A 383 -4.37 8.31 -23.06
C LEU A 383 -2.99 8.70 -23.60
N GLY A 384 -2.93 9.69 -24.49
CA GLY A 384 -1.66 10.20 -25.01
C GLY A 384 -0.75 10.74 -23.90
N VAL A 385 -1.29 11.52 -22.96
CA VAL A 385 -0.57 12.00 -21.78
C VAL A 385 -0.05 10.85 -20.92
N PHE A 386 -0.88 9.82 -20.68
CA PHE A 386 -0.49 8.64 -19.92
C PHE A 386 0.68 7.90 -20.56
N LEU A 387 0.62 7.64 -21.87
CA LEU A 387 1.68 6.96 -22.61
C LEU A 387 2.97 7.80 -22.66
N MET A 388 2.86 9.10 -22.91
CA MET A 388 4.01 10.02 -22.98
C MET A 388 4.69 10.19 -21.62
N ALA A 389 3.93 10.31 -20.53
CA ALA A 389 4.48 10.44 -19.18
C ALA A 389 5.25 9.17 -18.73
N ARG A 390 4.82 8.01 -19.21
CA ARG A 390 5.51 6.72 -19.02
C ARG A 390 6.68 6.50 -19.96
N GLY A 391 6.95 7.41 -20.90
CA GLY A 391 8.01 7.28 -21.90
C GLY A 391 7.72 6.25 -23.00
N ARG A 392 6.49 5.77 -23.14
CA ARG A 392 6.07 4.76 -24.14
C ARG A 392 5.62 5.39 -25.46
N ALA A 393 5.40 6.70 -25.46
CA ALA A 393 5.06 7.46 -26.64
C ALA A 393 5.73 8.84 -26.62
N ARG A 394 5.76 9.48 -27.79
CA ARG A 394 6.21 10.86 -27.99
C ARG A 394 5.10 11.66 -28.65
N LYS A 395 5.11 12.97 -28.48
CA LYS A 395 4.17 13.86 -29.18
C LYS A 395 4.53 13.89 -30.67
N ALA A 396 3.64 13.39 -31.51
CA ALA A 396 3.84 13.45 -32.96
C ALA A 396 3.72 14.90 -33.48
N PRO A 397 4.33 15.22 -34.64
CA PRO A 397 4.07 16.47 -35.35
C PRO A 397 2.57 16.66 -35.63
N GLU A 398 2.14 17.91 -35.72
CA GLU A 398 0.76 18.26 -36.11
C GLU A 398 0.43 17.80 -37.54
#